data_AF-X0PF61-F1
#
_entry.id   AF-X0PF61-F1
#
_cell.length_a   1.000
_cell.length_b   1.000
_cell.length_c   1.000
_cell.angle_alpha   90.00
_cell.angle_beta   90.00
_cell.angle_gamma   90.00
#
_symmetry.space_group_name_H-M   'P 1'
#
loop_
_entity.id
_entity.type
_entity.pdbx_description
1 polymer ?
#
loop_
_entity_poly.entity_id
_entity_poly.type
_entity_poly.pdbx_seq_one_letter_code
_entity_poly.pdbx_strand_id
1 'polypeptide(L)' 'MVKAWYEDRIAAALAGTNPMVMAELPGGFAVFGDVQFLPGYSVTIAQKTG' A
#
# COMPACT_ATOMS: atom_id res chain seq x y z
N MET A 1 -17.13 -13.09 3.08
CA MET A 1 -15.72 -13.54 3.16
C MET A 1 -14.84 -12.32 3.41
N VAL A 2 -13.82 -12.43 4.26
CA VAL A 2 -12.85 -11.35 4.46
C VAL A 2 -11.93 -11.30 3.24
N LYS A 3 -11.75 -10.11 2.67
CA LYS A 3 -10.90 -9.88 1.49
C LYS A 3 -9.43 -9.85 1.94
N ALA A 4 -8.51 -10.52 1.23
CA ALA A 4 -7.09 -10.43 1.58
C ALA A 4 -6.54 -9.02 1.27
N TRP A 5 -5.55 -8.56 2.03
CA TRP A 5 -5.01 -7.20 1.89
C TRP A 5 -4.48 -6.88 0.48
N TYR A 6 -3.98 -7.89 -0.25
CA TYR A 6 -3.44 -7.71 -1.60
C TYR A 6 -4.53 -7.62 -2.68
N GLU A 7 -5.78 -7.96 -2.37
CA GLU A 7 -6.91 -7.85 -3.30
C GLU A 7 -7.45 -6.41 -3.41
N ASP A 8 -7.16 -5.56 -2.44
CA ASP A 8 -7.44 -4.13 -2.46
C ASP A 8 -6.46 -3.40 -1.53
N ARG A 9 -5.26 -3.14 -2.06
CA ARG A 9 -4.14 -2.59 -1.29
C ARG A 9 -4.41 -1.19 -0.75
N ILE A 10 -5.22 -0.40 -1.47
CA ILE A 10 -5.59 0.97 -1.06
C ILE A 10 -6.58 0.89 0.09
N ALA A 11 -7.67 0.11 -0.04
CA ALA A 11 -8.61 -0.08 1.05
C ALA A 11 -7.94 -0.71 2.28
N ALA A 12 -7.01 -1.65 2.08
CA ALA A 12 -6.25 -2.26 3.17
C ALA A 12 -5.29 -1.26 3.84
N ALA A 13 -4.65 -0.37 3.08
CA ALA A 13 -3.79 0.69 3.64
C ALA A 13 -4.61 1.70 4.45
N LEU A 14 -5.76 2.14 3.92
CA LEU A 14 -6.74 2.98 4.63
C LEU A 14 -7.25 2.35 5.92
N ALA A 15 -7.48 1.04 5.91
CA ALA A 15 -7.92 0.27 7.07
C ALA A 15 -6.79 -0.10 8.04
N GLY A 16 -5.52 0.25 7.75
CA GLY A 16 -4.37 -0.11 8.57
C GLY A 16 -4.05 -1.62 8.59
N THR A 17 -4.54 -2.37 7.60
CA THR A 17 -4.41 -3.84 7.52
C THR A 17 -3.41 -4.30 6.45
N ASN A 18 -2.87 -3.38 5.64
CA ASN A 18 -1.84 -3.69 4.66
C ASN A 18 -0.45 -3.78 5.33
N PRO A 19 0.17 -4.97 5.45
CA PRO A 19 1.43 -5.16 6.16
C PRO A 19 2.63 -4.53 5.44
N MET A 20 2.45 -4.08 4.19
CA MET A 20 3.53 -3.51 3.38
C MET A 20 3.67 -1.99 3.58
N VAL A 21 2.74 -1.34 4.28
CA VAL A 21 2.80 0.11 4.57
C VAL A 21 3.89 0.39 5.58
N MET A 22 4.83 1.26 5.21
CA MET A 22 5.87 1.76 6.09
C MET A 22 5.45 3.07 6.76
N ALA A 23 4.83 3.96 6.00
CA ALA A 23 4.42 5.28 6.47
C ALA A 23 3.27 5.85 5.63
N GLU A 24 2.40 6.61 6.28
CA GLU A 24 1.45 7.51 5.63
C GLU A 24 2.11 8.88 5.43
N LEU A 25 1.97 9.42 4.23
CA LEU A 25 2.52 10.71 3.79
C LEU A 25 1.38 11.62 3.33
N PRO A 26 1.59 12.95 3.23
CA PRO A 26 0.55 13.91 2.80
C PRO A 26 -0.06 13.69 1.40
N GLY A 27 0.36 12.66 0.65
CA GLY A 27 -0.19 12.30 -0.66
C GLY A 27 -0.43 10.80 -0.88
N GLY A 28 -0.29 9.97 0.16
CA GLY A 28 -0.49 8.52 0.05
C GLY A 28 0.39 7.70 0.97
N PHE A 29 0.58 6.43 0.63
CA PHE A 29 1.32 5.48 1.46
C PHE A 29 2.64 5.10 0.82
N ALA A 30 3.73 5.17 1.60
CA ALA A 30 4.98 4.53 1.26
C ALA A 30 4.88 3.04 1.62
N VAL A 31 5.03 2.16 0.62
CA VAL A 31 5.00 0.70 0.82
C VAL A 31 6.33 0.05 0.40
N PHE A 32 6.71 -1.03 1.08
CA PHE A 32 7.89 -1.84 0.75
C PHE A 32 7.52 -3.29 0.54
N GLY A 33 7.99 -3.90 -0.55
CA GLY A 33 7.80 -5.32 -0.85
C GLY A 33 6.56 -5.65 -1.71
N ASP A 34 6.00 -4.67 -2.43
CA ASP A 34 5.20 -5.05 -3.60
C ASP A 34 6.11 -5.76 -4.61
N VAL A 35 5.59 -6.76 -5.33
CA VAL A 35 6.38 -7.56 -6.26
C VAL A 35 6.71 -6.70 -7.47
N GLN A 36 7.77 -5.91 -7.36
CA GLN A 36 8.42 -5.22 -8.45
C GLN A 36 9.71 -5.98 -8.72
N PHE A 37 9.94 -6.33 -9.98
CA PHE A 37 11.04 -7.18 -10.46
C PHE A 37 12.46 -6.70 -10.09
N LEU A 38 12.60 -5.57 -9.39
CA LEU A 38 13.85 -4.96 -8.99
C LEU A 38 14.01 -4.99 -7.46
N PRO A 39 15.12 -5.57 -6.95
CA PRO A 39 15.48 -5.47 -5.54
C PRO A 39 15.58 -4.01 -5.08
N GLY A 40 14.94 -3.67 -3.96
CA GLY A 40 15.07 -2.35 -3.32
C GLY A 40 14.16 -1.24 -3.84
N TYR A 41 13.16 -1.54 -4.68
CA TYR A 41 12.22 -0.53 -5.16
C TYR A 41 11.07 -0.27 -4.17
N SER A 42 10.73 1.00 -3.96
CA SER A 42 9.56 1.44 -3.19
C SER A 42 8.62 2.21 -4.10
N VAL A 43 7.32 1.88 -4.07
CA VAL A 43 6.27 2.58 -4.83
C VAL A 43 5.44 3.40 -3.84
N THR A 44 5.14 4.64 -4.18
CA THR A 44 4.13 5.42 -3.46
C THR A 44 2.77 5.10 -4.04
N ILE A 45 1.86 4.56 -3.22
CA ILE A 45 0.47 4.37 -3.61
C ILE A 45 -0.27 5.69 -3.33
N ALA A 46 -0.69 6.38 -4.38
CA ALA A 46 -1.45 7.61 -4.25
C ALA A 46 -2.83 7.33 -3.65
N GLN A 47 -3.12 7.93 -2.50
CA GLN A 47 -4.46 7.97 -1.95
C GLN A 47 -5.15 9.22 -2.51
N LYS A 48 -5.67 9.12 -3.75
CA LYS A 48 -6.58 10.16 -4.23
C LYS A 48 -7.98 9.86 -3.71
N THR A 49 -8.43 10.62 -2.74
CA THR A 49 -9.86 10.75 -2.43
C THR A 49 -10.37 11.98 -3.18
N GLY A 50 -11.03 11.76 -4.32
CA GLY A 50 -11.60 12.79 -5.18
C GLY A 50 -12.21 12.18 -6.42
#